data_AF-A0A397SN62-F1
#
_entry.id   AF-A0A397SN62-F1
#
_cell.length_a   1.000
_cell.length_b   1.000
_cell.length_c   1.000
_cell.angle_alpha   90.00
_cell.angle_beta   90.00
_cell.angle_gamma   90.00
#
_symmetry.space_group_name_H-M   'P 1'
#
loop_
_entity.id
_entity.type
_entity.pdbx_description
1 polymer ?
#
loop_
_entity_poly.entity_id
_entity_poly.type
_entity_poly.pdbx_seq_one_letter_code
_entity_poly.pdbx_strand_id
1 'polypeptide(L)'
;MAPEVLRNKPYTSSSDIYSFSMIMWEFTSGIPPFNNKAHDYQLILDICDGKRPEIIKNTPKCYIELMKKCWDSDPFKRPNIIDLEIIITQWLTCVNEHYRLNGEFCDKVILITNDIDNQSRNDMYEFVRANKSLTQEQIDTSIIQFHPQACYTSRLLTKILDQKNSECLDCIIEN
;
A
#
# COMPACT_ATOMS: atom_id res chain seq x y z
N MET A 1 8.33 0.14 -6.67
CA MET A 1 7.87 0.12 -8.08
C MET A 1 7.17 -1.19 -8.37
N ALA A 2 6.26 -1.20 -9.35
CA ALA A 2 5.52 -2.40 -9.73
C ALA A 2 6.44 -3.47 -10.37
N PRO A 3 6.19 -4.77 -10.15
CA PRO A 3 7.03 -5.86 -10.65
C PRO A 3 7.20 -5.86 -12.17
N GLU A 4 6.16 -5.49 -12.93
CA GLU A 4 6.24 -5.42 -14.39
C GLU A 4 7.16 -4.29 -14.88
N VAL A 5 7.12 -3.13 -14.21
CA VAL A 5 8.00 -1.99 -14.52
C VAL A 5 9.45 -2.33 -14.17
N LEU A 6 9.66 -3.02 -13.05
CA LEU A 6 10.97 -3.52 -12.64
C LEU A 6 11.56 -4.53 -13.62
N ARG A 7 10.71 -5.30 -14.30
CA ARG A 7 11.07 -6.20 -15.41
C ARG A 7 11.20 -5.49 -16.76
N ASN A 8 11.27 -4.16 -16.77
CA ASN A 8 11.38 -3.35 -17.99
C ASN A 8 10.18 -3.52 -18.95
N LYS A 9 9.01 -3.94 -18.43
CA LYS A 9 7.76 -3.95 -19.20
C LYS A 9 7.13 -2.55 -19.16
N PRO A 10 6.24 -2.21 -20.12
CA PRO A 10 5.64 -0.89 -20.20
C PRO A 10 4.94 -0.48 -18.90
N TYR A 11 5.08 0.79 -18.56
CA TYR A 11 4.31 1.43 -17.49
C TYR A 11 2.84 1.49 -17.87
N THR A 12 1.95 1.22 -16.91
CA THR A 12 0.49 1.27 -17.11
C THR A 12 -0.20 1.89 -15.91
N SER A 13 -1.49 2.21 -16.04
CA SER A 13 -2.31 2.62 -14.89
C SER A 13 -2.34 1.56 -13.78
N SER A 14 -2.26 0.26 -14.11
CA SER A 14 -2.12 -0.80 -13.09
C SER A 14 -0.81 -0.67 -12.29
N SER A 15 0.24 -0.08 -12.88
CA SER A 15 1.51 0.22 -12.18
C SER A 15 1.37 1.39 -11.21
N ASP A 16 0.51 2.38 -11.52
CA ASP A 16 0.11 3.43 -10.56
C ASP A 16 -0.63 2.80 -9.37
N ILE A 17 -1.57 1.88 -9.60
CA ILE A 17 -2.34 1.19 -8.55
C ILE A 17 -1.41 0.39 -7.61
N TYR A 18 -0.40 -0.27 -8.17
CA TYR A 18 0.63 -0.90 -7.35
C TYR A 18 1.38 0.12 -6.50
N SER A 19 1.76 1.26 -7.07
CA SER A 19 2.47 2.31 -6.31
C SER A 19 1.60 2.91 -5.22
N PHE A 20 0.29 3.04 -5.46
CA PHE A 20 -0.69 3.46 -4.45
C PHE A 20 -0.74 2.51 -3.26
N SER A 21 -0.63 1.19 -3.47
CA SER A 21 -0.55 0.21 -2.37
C SER A 21 0.66 0.42 -1.46
N MET A 22 1.78 0.91 -2.00
CA MET A 22 2.98 1.20 -1.21
C MET A 22 2.75 2.42 -0.32
N ILE A 23 2.01 3.42 -0.82
CA ILE A 23 1.57 4.59 -0.04
C ILE A 23 0.57 4.14 1.04
N MET A 24 -0.36 3.25 0.70
CA MET A 24 -1.27 2.67 1.69
C MET A 24 -0.51 1.97 2.82
N TRP A 25 0.51 1.18 2.48
CA TRP A 25 1.34 0.52 3.46
C TRP A 25 2.11 1.52 4.33
N GLU A 26 2.76 2.51 3.71
CA GLU A 26 3.50 3.58 4.39
C GLU A 26 2.62 4.38 5.36
N PHE A 27 1.34 4.61 5.01
CA PHE A 27 0.37 5.24 5.90
C PHE A 27 0.13 4.44 7.18
N THR A 28 0.15 3.11 7.10
CA THR A 28 -0.07 2.23 8.26
C THR A 28 1.19 2.01 9.09
N SER A 29 2.36 2.02 8.46
CA SER A 29 3.64 1.75 9.12
C SER A 29 4.32 3.01 9.66
N GLY A 30 4.00 4.18 9.10
CA GLY A 30 4.68 5.44 9.37
C GLY A 30 6.11 5.49 8.81
N ILE A 31 6.52 4.52 7.99
CA ILE A 31 7.86 4.41 7.42
C ILE A 31 7.80 4.02 5.94
N PRO A 32 8.81 4.39 5.13
CA PRO A 32 8.85 3.97 3.74
C PRO A 32 9.01 2.45 3.58
N PRO A 33 8.43 1.83 2.53
CA PRO A 33 8.54 0.40 2.30
C PRO A 33 10.00 -0.03 2.11
N PHE A 34 10.34 -1.20 2.68
CA PHE A 34 11.66 -1.83 2.61
C PHE A 34 12.83 -0.98 3.17
N ASN A 35 12.55 -0.09 4.13
CA ASN A 35 13.56 0.80 4.72
C ASN A 35 14.79 0.15 5.34
N ASN A 36 14.67 -1.10 5.76
CA ASN A 36 15.76 -1.88 6.34
C ASN A 36 16.59 -2.65 5.31
N LYS A 37 16.41 -2.41 4.00
CA LYS A 37 17.15 -3.12 2.93
C LYS A 37 17.85 -2.16 1.97
N ALA A 38 18.92 -2.64 1.36
CA ALA A 38 19.50 -2.00 0.19
C ALA A 38 18.46 -1.97 -0.93
N HIS A 39 18.30 -0.83 -1.58
CA HIS A 39 17.51 -0.76 -2.79
C HIS A 39 18.44 -1.11 -3.96
N ASP A 40 18.71 -2.38 -4.16
CA ASP A 40 19.63 -2.89 -5.17
C ASP A 40 18.94 -3.92 -6.08
N TYR A 41 19.72 -4.58 -6.93
CA TYR A 41 19.23 -5.62 -7.83
C TYR A 41 18.57 -6.80 -7.08
N GLN A 42 19.04 -7.15 -5.88
CA GLN A 42 18.47 -8.25 -5.13
C GLN A 42 17.06 -7.91 -4.64
N LEU A 43 16.85 -6.69 -4.14
CA LEU A 43 15.50 -6.27 -3.77
C LEU A 43 14.55 -6.24 -4.97
N ILE A 44 15.06 -5.89 -6.16
CA ILE A 44 14.27 -5.94 -7.40
C ILE A 44 13.81 -7.37 -7.68
N LEU A 45 14.71 -8.36 -7.64
CA LEU A 45 14.37 -9.77 -7.83
C LEU A 45 13.35 -10.23 -6.79
N ASP A 46 13.61 -9.96 -5.51
CA ASP A 46 12.71 -10.37 -4.44
C ASP A 46 11.28 -9.82 -4.65
N ILE A 47 11.13 -8.54 -5.04
CA ILE A 47 9.82 -7.92 -5.32
C ILE A 47 9.13 -8.61 -6.51
N CYS A 48 9.91 -8.88 -7.56
CA CYS A 48 9.45 -9.60 -8.74
C CYS A 48 8.97 -11.02 -8.41
N ASP A 49 9.59 -11.68 -7.42
CA ASP A 49 9.23 -13.01 -6.90
C ASP A 49 8.09 -12.98 -5.87
N GLY A 50 7.48 -11.81 -5.65
CA GLY A 50 6.31 -11.67 -4.79
C GLY A 50 6.61 -11.18 -3.37
N LYS A 51 7.85 -10.75 -3.06
CA LYS A 51 8.14 -10.09 -1.78
C LYS A 51 7.25 -8.86 -1.62
N ARG A 52 6.64 -8.72 -0.44
CA ARG A 52 5.86 -7.53 -0.03
C ARG A 52 6.32 -7.07 1.35
N PRO A 53 6.08 -5.80 1.72
CA PRO A 53 6.28 -5.33 3.08
C PRO A 53 5.43 -6.12 4.08
N GLU A 54 5.91 -6.24 5.32
CA GLU A 54 5.20 -6.93 6.39
C GLU A 54 3.94 -6.16 6.81
N ILE A 55 2.84 -6.86 7.05
CA ILE A 55 1.59 -6.22 7.46
C ILE A 55 1.71 -5.74 8.91
N ILE A 56 1.46 -4.45 9.12
CA ILE A 56 1.53 -3.83 10.44
C ILE A 56 0.38 -4.34 11.32
N LYS A 57 0.70 -4.62 12.59
CA LYS A 57 -0.28 -5.00 13.60
C LYS A 57 -1.34 -3.89 13.72
N ASN A 58 -2.57 -4.28 14.04
CA ASN A 58 -3.71 -3.36 14.21
C ASN A 58 -4.17 -2.65 12.92
N THR A 59 -3.57 -2.91 11.76
CA THR A 59 -4.13 -2.43 10.47
C THR A 59 -5.50 -3.08 10.22
N PRO A 60 -6.55 -2.30 9.89
CA PRO A 60 -7.87 -2.82 9.55
C PRO A 60 -7.83 -3.89 8.46
N LYS A 61 -8.63 -4.95 8.59
CA LYS A 61 -8.63 -6.09 7.65
C LYS A 61 -9.11 -5.64 6.28
N CYS A 62 -10.17 -4.84 6.20
CA CYS A 62 -10.65 -4.27 4.94
C CYS A 62 -9.55 -3.50 4.18
N TYR A 63 -8.72 -2.76 4.91
CA TYR A 63 -7.57 -2.03 4.38
C TYR A 63 -6.45 -2.95 3.90
N ILE A 64 -6.14 -4.01 4.67
CA ILE A 64 -5.17 -5.04 4.29
C ILE A 64 -5.60 -5.72 2.99
N GLU A 65 -6.87 -6.11 2.89
CA GLU A 65 -7.39 -6.81 1.72
C GLU A 65 -7.38 -5.91 0.47
N LEU A 66 -7.75 -4.63 0.60
CA LEU A 66 -7.65 -3.68 -0.50
C LEU A 66 -6.20 -3.44 -0.93
N MET A 67 -5.31 -3.16 0.04
CA MET A 67 -3.88 -2.98 -0.21
C MET A 67 -3.28 -4.20 -0.91
N LYS A 68 -3.69 -5.41 -0.51
CA LYS A 68 -3.25 -6.66 -1.13
C LYS A 68 -3.72 -6.82 -2.58
N LYS A 69 -4.95 -6.43 -2.88
CA LYS A 69 -5.46 -6.40 -4.26
C LYS A 69 -4.67 -5.39 -5.11
N CYS A 70 -4.35 -4.22 -4.55
CA CYS A 70 -3.58 -3.19 -5.27
C CYS A 70 -2.15 -3.62 -5.59
N TRP A 71 -1.50 -4.44 -4.74
CA TRP A 71 -0.12 -4.91 -4.97
C TRP A 71 -0.02 -6.32 -5.57
N ASP A 72 -1.09 -6.84 -6.17
CA ASP A 72 -1.07 -8.15 -6.81
C ASP A 72 0.05 -8.21 -7.86
N SER A 73 0.74 -9.34 -7.94
CA SER A 73 1.79 -9.56 -8.94
C SER A 73 1.24 -9.51 -10.35
N ASP A 74 -0.01 -9.95 -10.55
CA ASP A 74 -0.73 -9.85 -11.80
C ASP A 74 -1.39 -8.45 -11.93
N PRO A 75 -0.95 -7.58 -12.86
CA PRO A 75 -1.53 -6.26 -13.04
C PRO A 75 -3.00 -6.26 -13.46
N PHE A 76 -3.53 -7.38 -13.98
CA PHE A 76 -4.93 -7.51 -14.37
C PHE A 76 -5.87 -7.85 -13.19
N LYS A 77 -5.31 -8.31 -12.07
CA LYS A 77 -6.08 -8.56 -10.83
C LYS A 77 -6.20 -7.33 -9.93
N ARG A 78 -5.45 -6.27 -10.24
CA ARG A 78 -5.49 -5.01 -9.49
C ARG A 78 -6.79 -4.27 -9.82
N PRO A 79 -7.41 -3.60 -8.84
CA PRO A 79 -8.57 -2.75 -9.09
C PRO A 79 -8.17 -1.57 -9.99
N ASN A 80 -9.14 -1.00 -10.70
CA ASN A 80 -8.90 0.26 -11.40
C ASN A 80 -9.11 1.46 -10.43
N ILE A 81 -8.78 2.67 -10.89
CA ILE A 81 -8.87 3.87 -10.04
C ILE A 81 -10.31 4.20 -9.62
N ILE A 82 -11.30 3.89 -10.46
CA ILE A 82 -12.72 4.11 -10.18
C ILE A 82 -13.18 3.18 -9.05
N ASP A 83 -12.77 1.90 -9.10
CA ASP A 83 -13.07 0.95 -8.02
C ASP A 83 -12.50 1.44 -6.67
N LEU A 84 -11.27 1.95 -6.68
CA LEU A 84 -10.63 2.51 -5.49
C LEU A 84 -11.35 3.76 -4.97
N GLU A 85 -11.70 4.68 -5.86
CA GLU A 85 -12.43 5.90 -5.51
C GLU A 85 -13.76 5.55 -4.82
N ILE A 86 -14.50 4.58 -5.36
CA ILE A 86 -15.77 4.12 -4.79
C ILE A 86 -15.56 3.56 -3.38
N ILE A 87 -14.64 2.59 -3.22
CA ILE A 87 -14.40 1.92 -1.94
C ILE A 87 -13.95 2.94 -0.87
N ILE A 88 -12.97 3.78 -1.20
CA ILE A 88 -12.43 4.75 -0.25
C ILE A 88 -13.49 5.80 0.12
N THR A 89 -14.28 6.27 -0.85
CA THR A 89 -15.37 7.22 -0.59
C THR A 89 -16.44 6.63 0.32
N GLN A 90 -16.80 5.35 0.13
CA GLN A 90 -17.75 4.65 1.00
C GLN A 90 -17.21 4.54 2.43
N TRP A 91 -15.95 4.15 2.61
CA TRP A 91 -15.31 4.11 3.93
C TRP A 91 -15.29 5.48 4.60
N LEU A 92 -14.84 6.53 3.90
CA LEU A 92 -14.80 7.90 4.42
C LEU A 92 -16.19 8.38 4.82
N THR A 93 -17.21 8.08 4.02
CA THR A 93 -18.60 8.42 4.33
C THR A 93 -19.05 7.78 5.64
N CYS A 94 -18.84 6.46 5.79
CA CYS A 94 -19.23 5.72 6.99
C CYS A 94 -18.48 6.20 8.24
N VAL A 95 -17.16 6.42 8.12
CA VAL A 95 -16.31 6.87 9.23
C VAL A 95 -16.71 8.27 9.68
N ASN A 96 -16.90 9.20 8.74
CA ASN A 96 -17.33 10.56 9.05
C ASN A 96 -18.72 10.59 9.70
N GLU A 97 -19.66 9.78 9.20
CA GLU A 97 -20.97 9.64 9.81
C GLU A 97 -20.88 9.12 11.25
N HIS A 98 -20.05 8.11 11.50
CA HIS A 98 -19.83 7.55 12.83
C HIS A 98 -19.33 8.61 13.83
N TYR A 99 -18.27 9.35 13.48
CA TYR A 99 -17.72 10.38 14.36
C TYR A 99 -18.70 11.55 14.57
N ARG A 100 -19.41 11.99 13.51
CA ARG A 100 -20.45 13.01 13.59
C ARG A 100 -21.56 12.63 14.57
N LEU A 101 -22.06 11.39 14.51
CA LEU A 101 -23.12 10.92 15.40
C LEU A 101 -22.66 10.77 16.85
N ASN A 102 -21.37 10.52 17.08
CA ASN A 102 -20.78 10.40 18.42
C ASN A 102 -20.27 11.74 19.00
N GLY A 103 -20.48 12.87 18.30
CA GLY A 103 -20.09 14.19 18.78
C GLY A 103 -18.61 14.51 18.65
N GLU A 104 -17.85 13.73 17.87
CA GLU A 104 -16.45 13.97 17.53
C GLU A 104 -16.42 14.69 16.16
N PHE A 105 -16.17 16.00 16.17
CA PHE A 105 -16.36 16.87 15.00
C PHE A 105 -15.32 16.59 13.89
N CYS A 106 -15.79 16.20 12.70
CA CYS A 106 -14.98 16.15 11.48
C CYS A 106 -15.52 17.20 10.51
N ASP A 107 -14.69 18.20 10.16
CA ASP A 107 -15.03 19.22 9.18
C ASP A 107 -14.98 18.67 7.74
N LYS A 108 -15.97 19.07 6.94
CA LYS A 108 -16.27 18.72 5.53
C LYS A 108 -16.91 17.35 5.29
N VAL A 109 -18.23 17.35 5.24
CA VAL A 109 -19.05 16.25 4.74
C VAL A 109 -19.07 16.28 3.21
N ILE A 110 -18.48 15.30 2.54
CA ILE A 110 -18.86 14.96 1.16
C ILE A 110 -20.12 14.10 1.29
N LEU A 111 -21.30 14.73 1.14
CA LEU A 111 -22.56 14.00 1.04
C LEU A 111 -22.67 13.41 -0.37
N ILE A 112 -22.20 12.18 -0.55
CA ILE A 112 -22.65 11.35 -1.66
C ILE A 112 -23.60 10.31 -1.07
N THR A 113 -24.89 10.56 -1.20
CA THR A 113 -25.95 9.61 -0.86
C THR A 113 -25.99 8.50 -1.90
N ASN A 114 -25.15 7.49 -1.72
CA ASN A 114 -25.34 6.19 -2.35
C ASN A 114 -25.69 5.19 -1.25
N ASP A 115 -26.56 4.21 -1.56
CA ASP A 115 -26.92 3.12 -0.64
C ASP A 115 -25.65 2.53 -0.01
N ILE A 116 -25.40 2.87 1.25
CA ILE A 116 -24.26 2.34 1.99
C ILE A 116 -24.57 0.89 2.27
N ASP A 117 -23.83 0.00 1.61
CA ASP A 117 -23.98 -1.43 1.84
C ASP A 117 -23.51 -1.83 3.25
N ASN A 118 -23.99 -2.98 3.73
CA ASN A 118 -23.66 -3.45 5.07
C ASN A 118 -22.16 -3.78 5.24
N GLN A 119 -21.43 -4.09 4.16
CA GLN A 119 -20.00 -4.36 4.22
C GLN A 119 -19.23 -3.07 4.53
N SER A 120 -19.55 -1.96 3.86
CA SER A 120 -18.96 -0.64 4.11
C SER A 120 -19.13 -0.20 5.58
N ARG A 121 -20.28 -0.51 6.19
CA ARG A 121 -20.51 -0.25 7.63
C ARG A 121 -19.64 -1.14 8.53
N ASN A 122 -19.45 -2.41 8.18
CA ASN A 122 -18.58 -3.30 8.93
C ASN A 122 -17.11 -2.85 8.84
N ASP A 123 -16.66 -2.48 7.65
CA ASP A 123 -15.33 -1.95 7.40
C ASP A 123 -15.06 -0.70 8.25
N MET A 124 -16.03 0.22 8.35
CA MET A 124 -15.97 1.38 9.24
C MET A 124 -15.65 0.99 10.68
N TYR A 125 -16.31 -0.03 11.23
CA TYR A 125 -16.06 -0.46 12.61
C TYR A 125 -14.65 -1.03 12.81
N GLU A 126 -14.01 -1.57 11.76
CA GLU A 126 -12.61 -1.97 11.81
C GLU A 126 -11.70 -0.74 11.95
N PHE A 127 -11.94 0.32 11.17
CA PHE A 127 -11.20 1.58 11.29
C PHE A 127 -11.36 2.23 12.66
N VAL A 128 -12.59 2.33 13.17
CA VAL A 128 -12.87 2.90 14.50
C VAL A 128 -12.15 2.10 15.59
N ARG A 129 -12.16 0.76 15.50
CA ARG A 129 -11.47 -0.10 16.46
C ARG A 129 -9.95 0.08 16.39
N ALA A 130 -9.38 0.12 15.19
CA ALA A 130 -7.95 0.35 15.00
C ALA A 130 -7.52 1.70 15.60
N ASN A 131 -8.30 2.77 15.34
CA ASN A 131 -8.01 4.09 15.90
C ASN A 131 -8.04 4.10 17.44
N LYS A 132 -9.02 3.43 18.06
CA LYS A 132 -9.08 3.29 19.53
C LYS A 132 -7.92 2.47 20.11
N SER A 133 -7.43 1.46 19.38
CA SER A 133 -6.24 0.70 19.83
C SER A 133 -4.98 1.57 19.80
N LEU A 134 -4.83 2.43 18.78
CA LEU A 134 -3.68 3.33 18.64
C LEU A 134 -3.61 4.38 19.76
N THR A 135 -4.74 4.88 20.25
CA THR A 135 -4.76 5.83 21.37
C THR A 135 -4.43 5.18 22.72
N GLN A 136 -4.49 3.85 22.81
CA GLN A 136 -4.31 3.09 24.04
C GLN A 136 -2.93 2.42 24.16
N GLU A 137 -2.26 2.13 23.04
CA GLU A 137 -0.87 1.63 23.03
C GLU A 137 0.12 2.78 23.33
N GLN A 138 1.03 2.56 24.28
CA GLN A 138 2.22 3.42 24.44
C GLN A 138 3.08 3.28 23.18
N ILE A 139 3.49 4.39 22.57
CA ILE A 139 4.37 4.38 21.40
C ILE A 139 5.74 3.83 21.83
N ASP A 140 5.91 2.51 21.75
CA ASP A 140 7.24 1.90 21.72
C ASP A 140 7.87 2.33 20.40
N THR A 141 8.59 3.45 20.46
CA THR A 141 9.41 3.92 19.34
C THR A 141 10.62 3.01 19.27
N SER A 142 10.43 1.77 18.83
CA SER A 142 11.53 0.93 18.40
C SER A 142 12.31 1.73 17.36
N ILE A 143 13.61 1.89 17.58
CA ILE A 143 14.50 2.70 16.74
C ILE A 143 14.29 2.27 15.29
N ILE A 144 13.72 3.16 14.48
CA ILE A 144 13.50 2.90 13.05
C ILE A 144 14.88 2.86 12.40
N GLN A 145 15.31 1.66 12.00
CA GLN A 145 16.60 1.47 11.37
C GLN A 145 16.47 1.58 9.84
N PHE A 146 17.12 2.60 9.28
CA PHE A 146 17.23 2.78 7.83
C PHE A 146 18.51 2.15 7.32
N HIS A 147 18.42 1.42 6.21
CA HIS A 147 19.58 0.92 5.49
C HIS A 147 20.24 2.08 4.73
N PRO A 148 21.58 2.26 4.79
CA PRO A 148 22.26 3.39 4.14
C PRO A 148 22.16 3.39 2.62
N GLN A 149 21.82 2.24 2.02
CA GLN A 149 21.59 2.08 0.58
C GLN A 149 20.09 2.05 0.20
N ALA A 150 19.20 2.35 1.14
CA ALA A 150 17.81 2.63 0.81
C ALA A 150 17.73 3.99 0.09
N CYS A 151 16.94 4.06 -0.98
CA CYS A 151 16.83 5.24 -1.82
C CYS A 151 15.37 5.53 -2.17
N TYR A 152 14.90 6.69 -1.73
CA TYR A 152 13.51 7.18 -1.91
C TYR A 152 13.42 8.38 -2.85
N THR A 153 14.54 8.75 -3.45
CA THR A 153 14.62 9.79 -4.48
C THR A 153 14.71 9.15 -5.86
N SER A 154 14.43 9.94 -6.90
CA SER A 154 14.54 9.47 -8.27
C SER A 154 15.97 9.04 -8.62
N ARG A 155 16.09 7.87 -9.27
CA ARG A 155 17.35 7.38 -9.84
C ARG A 155 17.06 6.49 -11.05
N LEU A 156 18.00 6.44 -11.98
CA LEU A 156 17.84 5.67 -13.20
C LEU A 156 17.87 4.17 -12.90
N LEU A 157 16.80 3.44 -13.24
CA LEU A 157 16.70 1.99 -13.02
C LEU A 157 17.77 1.22 -13.80
N THR A 158 18.09 1.65 -15.02
CA THR A 158 19.09 0.99 -15.86
C THR A 158 20.45 0.92 -15.18
N LYS A 159 20.85 1.95 -14.41
CA LYS A 159 22.12 1.94 -13.66
C LYS A 159 22.20 0.82 -12.62
N ILE A 160 21.07 0.34 -12.10
CA ILE A 160 21.02 -0.76 -11.13
C ILE A 160 21.10 -2.10 -11.85
N LEU A 161 20.44 -2.20 -13.01
CA LEU A 161 20.42 -3.39 -13.85
C LEU A 161 21.78 -3.62 -14.55
N ASP A 162 22.43 -2.56 -15.01
CA ASP A 162 23.72 -2.60 -15.72
C ASP A 162 24.88 -3.05 -14.83
N GLN A 163 24.76 -2.92 -13.51
CA GLN A 163 25.80 -3.33 -12.55
C GLN A 163 26.02 -4.85 -12.47
N LYS A 164 25.15 -5.69 -13.06
CA LYS A 164 25.23 -7.16 -12.92
C LYS A 164 25.08 -8.01 -14.20
N ASN A 165 25.32 -7.46 -15.39
CA ASN A 165 25.30 -8.18 -16.68
C ASN A 165 23.96 -8.87 -17.02
N SER A 166 23.16 -8.19 -17.86
CA SER A 166 22.46 -8.72 -19.06
C SER A 166 21.73 -10.09 -19.06
N GLU A 167 21.44 -10.74 -17.95
CA GLU A 167 20.49 -11.86 -17.94
C GLU A 167 19.07 -11.31 -17.79
N CYS A 168 18.20 -11.69 -18.72
CA CYS A 168 16.80 -11.27 -18.76
C CYS A 168 16.14 -11.59 -17.41
N LEU A 169 15.53 -10.58 -16.76
CA LEU A 169 14.80 -10.77 -15.49
C LEU A 169 13.73 -11.86 -15.60
N ASP A 170 13.12 -12.03 -16.77
CA ASP A 170 12.14 -13.09 -16.99
C ASP A 170 12.80 -14.50 -16.99
N CYS A 171 14.07 -14.65 -17.38
CA CYS A 171 14.78 -15.94 -17.39
C CYS A 171 15.23 -16.43 -16.00
N ILE A 172 15.37 -15.51 -15.04
CA ILE A 172 15.81 -15.84 -13.67
C ILE A 172 14.62 -16.29 -12.79
N ILE A 173 13.41 -15.82 -13.12
CA ILE A 173 12.21 -16.00 -12.28
C ILE A 173 11.39 -17.25 -12.68
N GLU A 174 11.71 -17.86 -13.83
CA GLU A 174 11.04 -19.07 -14.34
C GLU A 174 11.71 -20.41 -13.95
N ASN A 175 12.74 -20.42 -13.09
CA ASN A 175 13.44 -21.64 -12.64
C ASN A 175 13.22 -21.97 -11.15
#